data_AF-A0A0K0G6N1-F1
#
_entry.id   AF-A0A0K0G6N1-F1
#
_cell.length_a   1.000
_cell.length_b   1.000
_cell.length_c   1.000
_cell.angle_alpha   90.00
_cell.angle_beta   90.00
_cell.angle_gamma   90.00
#
_symmetry.space_group_name_H-M   'P 1'
#
loop_
_entity.id
_entity.type
_entity.pdbx_description
1 polymer ?
#
loop_
_entity_poly.entity_id
_entity_poly.type
_entity_poly.pdbx_seq_one_letter_code
_entity_poly.pdbx_strand_id
1 'polypeptide(L)'
;MIKSWLTFLLPDDEYKKQNILHFFSESLFVLLIFLFFSLLFNNLLNINLDFEMVVILSFAICGIYVFSRYVLSGIEFTNIYTKKEFKTEKRKIIFQTIRFTIIFGLLYLIFVEIPKSQSSWFAYILLLCLIAIFSFFMSYISLKKSYQKNKNLLD
;
A
#
# COMPACT_ATOMS: atom_id res chain seq x y z
N MET A 1 -4.41 1.74 -28.86
CA MET A 1 -4.23 1.16 -27.51
C MET A 1 -3.33 -0.07 -27.62
N ILE A 2 -2.29 -0.16 -26.79
CA ILE A 2 -1.48 -1.37 -26.65
C ILE A 2 -2.38 -2.47 -26.10
N LYS A 3 -2.56 -3.56 -26.85
CA LYS A 3 -3.32 -4.74 -26.39
C LYS A 3 -2.39 -5.58 -25.51
N SER A 4 -2.48 -5.39 -24.20
CA SER A 4 -1.81 -6.22 -23.19
C SER A 4 -2.84 -6.84 -22.26
N TRP A 5 -2.59 -8.05 -21.77
CA TRP A 5 -3.39 -8.68 -20.72
C TRP A 5 -3.43 -7.82 -19.44
N LEU A 6 -2.36 -7.05 -19.21
CA LEU A 6 -2.22 -6.17 -18.05
C LEU A 6 -3.22 -5.00 -18.08
N THR A 7 -3.77 -4.67 -19.26
CA THR A 7 -4.77 -3.60 -19.43
C THR A 7 -6.04 -3.89 -18.64
N PHE A 8 -6.37 -5.15 -18.38
CA PHE A 8 -7.52 -5.54 -17.55
C PHE A 8 -7.38 -5.10 -16.08
N LEU A 9 -6.14 -4.95 -15.59
CA LEU A 9 -5.84 -4.60 -14.19
C LEU A 9 -5.55 -3.10 -14.01
N LEU A 10 -5.41 -2.34 -15.10
CA LEU A 10 -5.05 -0.92 -15.05
C LEU A 10 -6.31 -0.04 -15.04
N PRO A 11 -6.25 1.14 -14.39
CA PRO A 11 -7.36 2.09 -14.45
C PRO A 11 -7.53 2.65 -15.87
N ASP A 12 -8.76 3.05 -16.18
CA ASP A 12 -9.11 3.69 -17.46
C ASP A 12 -8.49 5.09 -17.62
N ASP A 13 -8.23 5.77 -16.50
CA ASP A 13 -7.55 7.06 -16.45
C ASP A 13 -6.09 6.91 -16.91
N GLU A 14 -5.76 7.54 -18.04
CA GLU A 14 -4.43 7.47 -18.66
C GLU A 14 -3.32 7.98 -17.74
N TYR A 15 -3.56 9.06 -16.99
CA TYR A 15 -2.56 9.60 -16.06
C TYR A 15 -2.28 8.63 -14.91
N LYS A 16 -3.33 8.02 -14.33
CA LYS A 16 -3.13 7.00 -13.29
C LYS A 16 -2.42 5.76 -13.84
N LYS A 17 -2.82 5.33 -15.05
CA LYS A 17 -2.23 4.19 -15.74
C LYS A 17 -0.74 4.36 -15.97
N GLN A 18 -0.31 5.51 -16.50
CA GLN A 18 1.10 5.79 -16.75
C GLN A 18 1.93 5.79 -15.45
N ASN A 19 1.42 6.41 -14.39
CA ASN A 19 2.11 6.42 -13.08
C ASN A 19 2.23 5.02 -12.48
N ILE A 20 1.16 4.21 -12.52
CA ILE A 20 1.19 2.84 -12.00
C ILE A 20 2.23 2.00 -12.75
N LEU A 21 2.24 2.05 -14.09
CA LEU A 21 3.24 1.35 -14.91
C LEU A 21 4.67 1.83 -14.62
N HIS A 22 4.85 3.13 -14.39
CA HIS A 22 6.14 3.68 -14.00
C HIS A 22 6.60 3.13 -12.65
N PHE A 23 5.73 3.09 -11.63
CA PHE A 23 6.06 2.54 -10.31
C PHE A 23 6.38 1.05 -10.36
N PHE A 24 5.65 0.28 -11.18
CA PHE A 24 6.00 -1.13 -11.42
C PHE A 24 7.37 -1.28 -12.07
N SER A 25 7.70 -0.43 -13.04
CA SER A 25 9.00 -0.45 -13.70
C SER A 25 10.12 -0.10 -12.74
N GLU A 26 9.98 0.99 -11.97
CA GLU A 26 10.92 1.37 -10.89
C GLU A 26 11.09 0.23 -9.87
N SER A 27 9.99 -0.42 -9.48
CA SER A 27 10.00 -1.53 -8.53
C SER A 27 10.79 -2.73 -9.04
N LEU A 28 10.71 -3.05 -10.34
CA LEU A 28 11.49 -4.13 -10.93
C LEU A 28 13.00 -3.83 -10.88
N PHE A 29 13.42 -2.58 -11.08
CA PHE A 29 14.82 -2.20 -10.93
C PHE A 29 15.30 -2.36 -9.48
N VAL A 30 14.49 -1.94 -8.51
CA VAL A 30 14.81 -2.14 -7.08
C VAL A 30 14.91 -3.63 -6.74
N LEU A 31 14.00 -4.45 -7.27
CA LEU A 31 14.05 -5.90 -7.09
C LEU A 31 15.32 -6.51 -7.71
N LEU A 32 15.70 -6.10 -8.92
CA LEU A 32 16.91 -6.58 -9.58
C LEU A 32 18.17 -6.26 -8.75
N ILE A 33 18.24 -5.05 -8.19
CA ILE A 33 19.33 -4.65 -7.30
C ILE A 33 19.33 -5.52 -6.03
N PHE A 34 18.18 -5.73 -5.41
CA PHE A 34 18.05 -6.58 -4.24
C PHE A 34 18.55 -8.01 -4.52
N LEU A 35 18.05 -8.65 -5.60
CA LEU A 35 18.44 -10.00 -5.99
C LEU A 35 19.93 -10.11 -6.31
N PHE A 36 20.50 -9.10 -6.98
CA PHE A 36 21.94 -9.04 -7.24
C PHE A 36 22.74 -9.05 -5.93
N PHE A 37 22.36 -8.23 -4.95
CA PHE A 37 23.02 -8.23 -3.65
C PHE A 37 22.80 -9.52 -2.84
N SER A 38 21.59 -10.10 -2.89
CA SER A 38 21.33 -11.39 -2.24
C SER A 38 22.25 -12.49 -2.79
N LEU A 39 22.44 -12.54 -4.11
CA LEU A 39 23.37 -13.48 -4.74
C LEU A 39 24.83 -13.21 -4.34
N LEU A 40 25.23 -11.94 -4.31
CA LEU A 40 26.58 -11.53 -3.92
C LEU A 40 26.88 -11.95 -2.48
N PHE A 41 25.97 -11.68 -1.54
CA PHE A 41 26.13 -12.02 -0.14
C PHE A 41 26.14 -13.53 0.11
N ASN A 42 25.28 -14.27 -0.59
CA ASN A 42 25.23 -15.72 -0.44
C ASN A 42 26.49 -16.40 -0.99
N ASN A 43 26.99 -15.96 -2.15
CA ASN A 43 28.10 -16.64 -2.83
C ASN A 43 29.49 -16.10 -2.48
N LEU A 44 29.66 -14.78 -2.27
CA LEU A 44 30.97 -14.18 -2.03
C LEU A 44 31.27 -13.99 -0.54
N LEU A 45 30.25 -13.74 0.29
CA LEU A 45 30.41 -13.51 1.73
C LEU A 45 30.03 -14.73 2.58
N ASN A 46 29.62 -15.85 1.95
CA ASN A 46 29.12 -17.04 2.63
C ASN A 46 28.03 -16.76 3.69
N ILE A 47 27.23 -15.71 3.48
CA ILE A 47 26.07 -15.43 4.32
C ILE A 47 24.96 -16.36 3.85
N ASN A 48 24.68 -17.41 4.62
CA ASN A 48 23.68 -18.41 4.25
C ASN A 48 22.26 -17.81 4.31
N LEU A 49 21.82 -17.21 3.21
CA LEU A 49 20.50 -16.60 3.10
C LEU A 49 19.49 -17.69 2.76
N ASP A 50 18.46 -17.80 3.59
CA ASP A 50 17.36 -18.71 3.35
C ASP A 50 16.58 -18.31 2.08
N PHE A 51 16.39 -19.28 1.17
CA PHE A 51 15.72 -19.08 -0.09
C PHE A 51 14.27 -18.64 0.10
N GLU A 52 13.54 -19.23 1.05
CA GLU A 52 12.15 -18.86 1.33
C GLU A 52 12.05 -17.39 1.77
N MET A 53 12.96 -16.96 2.64
CA MET A 53 13.05 -15.58 3.09
C MET A 53 13.36 -14.61 1.93
N VAL A 54 14.29 -14.95 1.03
CA VAL A 54 14.63 -14.11 -0.14
C VAL A 54 13.43 -13.95 -1.07
N VAL A 55 12.66 -15.02 -1.30
CA VAL A 55 11.44 -14.96 -2.13
C VAL A 55 10.37 -14.09 -1.48
N ILE A 56 10.10 -14.26 -0.18
CA ILE A 56 9.12 -13.44 0.55
C ILE A 56 9.53 -11.96 0.50
N LEU A 57 10.81 -11.66 0.76
CA LEU A 57 11.34 -10.31 0.71
C LEU A 57 11.24 -9.70 -0.69
N SER A 58 11.42 -10.50 -1.75
CA SER A 58 11.27 -10.04 -3.13
C SER A 58 9.86 -9.54 -3.41
N PHE A 59 8.84 -10.30 -3.03
CA PHE A 59 7.44 -9.87 -3.13
C PHE A 59 7.14 -8.66 -2.25
N ALA A 60 7.65 -8.65 -1.01
CA ALA A 60 7.46 -7.55 -0.08
C ALA A 60 8.07 -6.24 -0.60
N ILE A 61 9.30 -6.27 -1.11
CA ILE A 61 9.99 -5.11 -1.69
C ILE A 61 9.18 -4.55 -2.85
N CYS A 62 8.71 -5.40 -3.77
CA CYS A 62 7.90 -4.94 -4.88
C CYS A 62 6.58 -4.31 -4.42
N GLY A 63 5.83 -5.02 -3.58
CA GLY A 63 4.55 -4.55 -3.05
C GLY A 63 4.68 -3.25 -2.27
N ILE A 64 5.63 -3.18 -1.35
CA ILE A 64 5.88 -2.00 -0.51
C ILE A 64 6.33 -0.82 -1.38
N TYR A 65 7.23 -1.04 -2.35
CA TYR A 65 7.70 0.04 -3.22
C TYR A 65 6.54 0.65 -4.02
N VAL A 66 5.81 -0.19 -4.75
CA VAL A 66 4.68 0.26 -5.60
C VAL A 66 3.60 0.92 -4.73
N PHE A 67 3.24 0.30 -3.61
CA PHE A 67 2.21 0.84 -2.71
C PHE A 67 2.63 2.18 -2.09
N SER A 68 3.88 2.30 -1.65
CA SER A 68 4.40 3.54 -1.07
C SER A 68 4.44 4.65 -2.11
N ARG A 69 4.91 4.38 -3.33
CA ARG A 69 4.91 5.35 -4.44
C ARG A 69 3.49 5.76 -4.82
N TYR A 70 2.56 4.81 -4.88
CA TYR A 70 1.15 5.07 -5.13
C TYR A 70 0.57 6.05 -4.11
N VAL A 71 0.73 5.77 -2.81
CA VAL A 71 0.23 6.63 -1.73
C VAL A 71 0.91 8.01 -1.74
N LEU A 72 2.24 8.06 -1.88
CA LEU A 72 2.98 9.32 -1.86
C LEU A 72 2.70 10.20 -3.09
N SER A 73 2.34 9.59 -4.22
CA SER A 73 2.00 10.31 -5.45
C SER A 73 0.65 11.04 -5.38
N GLY A 74 -0.24 10.61 -4.48
CA GLY A 74 -1.59 11.19 -4.33
C GLY A 74 -2.48 11.04 -5.57
N ILE A 75 -2.16 10.11 -6.48
CA ILE A 75 -2.93 9.90 -7.72
C ILE A 75 -4.31 9.27 -7.49
N GLU A 76 -4.59 8.81 -6.28
CA GLU A 76 -5.90 8.28 -5.91
C GLU A 76 -6.98 9.38 -6.00
N PHE A 77 -6.65 10.59 -5.54
CA PHE A 77 -7.60 11.68 -5.32
C PHE A 77 -7.47 12.86 -6.32
N THR A 78 -7.28 12.54 -7.60
CA THR A 78 -6.99 13.54 -8.67
C THR A 78 -7.94 14.72 -8.75
N ASN A 79 -9.19 14.59 -8.29
CA ASN A 79 -10.24 15.60 -8.46
C ASN A 79 -10.47 16.50 -7.23
N ILE A 80 -9.56 16.53 -6.26
CA ILE A 80 -9.74 17.32 -5.04
C ILE A 80 -8.97 18.63 -5.13
N TYR A 81 -9.68 19.75 -5.23
CA TYR A 81 -9.09 21.07 -5.41
C TYR A 81 -9.41 22.03 -4.26
N THR A 82 -10.54 21.82 -3.59
CA THR A 82 -11.05 22.75 -2.57
C THR A 82 -10.95 22.20 -1.15
N LYS A 83 -10.90 23.11 -0.16
CA LYS A 83 -10.96 22.74 1.27
C LYS A 83 -12.24 21.97 1.64
N LYS A 84 -13.34 22.22 0.93
CA LYS A 84 -14.63 21.57 1.17
C LYS A 84 -14.58 20.09 0.73
N GLU A 85 -14.05 19.83 -0.46
CA GLU A 85 -13.84 18.46 -0.98
C GLU A 85 -12.87 17.69 -0.09
N PHE A 86 -11.74 18.30 0.30
CA PHE A 86 -10.77 17.69 1.22
C PHE A 86 -11.41 17.24 2.54
N LYS A 87 -12.21 18.10 3.18
CA LYS A 87 -12.91 17.76 4.43
C LYS A 87 -13.94 16.63 4.23
N THR A 88 -14.59 16.60 3.08
CA THR A 88 -15.61 15.60 2.76
C THR A 88 -14.97 14.23 2.53
N GLU A 89 -13.90 14.18 1.74
CA GLU A 89 -13.15 12.95 1.48
C GLU A 89 -12.44 12.44 2.74
N LYS A 90 -11.90 13.32 3.58
CA LYS A 90 -11.37 12.92 4.89
C LYS A 90 -12.41 12.18 5.73
N ARG A 91 -13.67 12.64 5.75
CA ARG A 91 -14.75 11.94 6.47
C ARG A 91 -15.04 10.57 5.84
N LYS A 92 -15.06 10.48 4.52
CA LYS A 92 -15.24 9.19 3.82
C LYS A 92 -14.14 8.19 4.17
N ILE A 93 -12.88 8.63 4.19
CA ILE A 93 -11.74 7.79 4.61
C ILE A 93 -11.94 7.26 6.02
N ILE A 94 -12.40 8.07 6.98
CA ILE A 94 -12.70 7.62 8.34
C ILE A 94 -13.75 6.50 8.33
N PHE A 95 -14.85 6.69 7.62
CA PHE A 95 -15.90 5.67 7.52
C PHE A 95 -15.43 4.39 6.83
N GLN A 96 -14.64 4.51 5.76
CA GLN A 96 -14.04 3.38 5.06
C GLN A 96 -13.06 2.62 5.95
N THR A 97 -12.23 3.32 6.72
CA THR A 97 -11.30 2.74 7.69
C THR A 97 -12.05 1.94 8.76
N ILE A 98 -13.10 2.50 9.34
CA ILE A 98 -13.93 1.82 10.34
C ILE A 98 -14.57 0.58 9.73
N ARG A 99 -15.20 0.70 8.55
CA ARG A 99 -15.84 -0.43 7.86
C ARG A 99 -14.82 -1.54 7.56
N PHE A 100 -13.65 -1.18 7.03
CA PHE A 100 -12.57 -2.12 6.75
C PHE A 100 -12.09 -2.83 8.02
N THR A 101 -11.86 -2.08 9.11
CA THR A 101 -11.39 -2.63 10.38
C THR A 101 -12.39 -3.62 10.98
N ILE A 102 -13.69 -3.30 10.92
CA ILE A 102 -14.77 -4.19 11.39
C ILE A 102 -14.78 -5.48 10.57
N ILE A 103 -14.79 -5.37 9.23
CA ILE A 103 -14.80 -6.54 8.35
C ILE A 103 -13.54 -7.40 8.59
N PHE A 104 -12.37 -6.77 8.65
CA PHE A 104 -11.10 -7.45 8.93
C PHE A 104 -11.16 -8.19 10.27
N GLY A 105 -11.64 -7.54 11.33
CA GLY A 105 -11.75 -8.17 12.65
C GLY A 105 -12.69 -9.38 12.66
N LEU A 106 -13.84 -9.28 12.00
CA LEU A 106 -14.75 -10.42 11.86
C LEU A 106 -14.09 -11.58 11.09
N LEU A 107 -13.42 -11.31 9.98
CA LEU A 107 -12.71 -12.34 9.21
C LEU A 107 -11.57 -12.96 10.04
N TYR A 108 -10.83 -12.16 10.80
CA TYR A 108 -9.77 -12.65 11.66
C TYR A 108 -10.28 -13.68 12.68
N LEU A 109 -11.42 -13.39 13.33
CA LEU A 109 -12.04 -14.32 14.28
C LEU A 109 -12.52 -15.62 13.64
N ILE A 110 -12.91 -15.59 12.36
CA ILE A 110 -13.35 -16.78 11.61
C ILE A 110 -12.16 -17.65 11.21
N PHE A 111 -11.07 -17.05 10.74
CA PHE A 111 -9.96 -17.80 10.14
C PHE A 111 -8.83 -18.16 11.09
N VAL A 112 -8.58 -17.37 12.14
CA VAL A 112 -7.43 -17.58 13.02
C VAL A 112 -7.84 -18.40 14.24
N GLU A 113 -8.67 -17.83 15.11
CA GLU A 113 -9.36 -18.48 16.23
C GLU A 113 -9.95 -17.39 17.14
N ILE A 114 -10.98 -17.72 17.91
CA ILE A 114 -11.55 -16.80 18.90
C ILE A 114 -10.61 -16.72 20.12
N PRO A 115 -10.17 -15.52 20.53
CA PRO A 115 -9.28 -15.35 21.69
C PRO A 115 -9.91 -15.92 22.98
N LYS A 116 -9.17 -16.79 23.68
CA LYS A 116 -9.64 -17.48 24.90
C LYS A 116 -9.13 -16.84 26.20
N SER A 117 -8.07 -16.03 26.14
CA SER A 117 -7.46 -15.38 27.30
C SER A 117 -7.52 -13.86 27.18
N GLN A 118 -7.47 -13.16 28.32
CA GLN A 118 -7.43 -11.69 28.34
C GLN A 118 -6.24 -11.13 27.55
N SER A 119 -5.07 -11.78 27.63
CA SER A 119 -3.88 -11.40 26.86
C SER A 119 -4.11 -11.53 25.35
N SER A 120 -4.76 -12.61 24.90
CA SER A 120 -5.08 -12.81 23.48
C SER A 120 -6.10 -11.79 22.96
N TRP A 121 -7.08 -11.39 23.79
CA TRP A 121 -7.99 -10.29 23.46
C TRP A 121 -7.27 -8.95 23.30
N PHE A 122 -6.31 -8.66 24.19
CA PHE A 122 -5.49 -7.46 24.08
C PHE A 122 -4.67 -7.44 22.79
N ALA A 123 -4.02 -8.56 22.44
CA ALA A 123 -3.26 -8.67 21.19
C ALA A 123 -4.15 -8.47 19.95
N TYR A 124 -5.35 -9.05 19.95
CA TYR A 124 -6.35 -8.86 18.89
C TYR A 124 -6.78 -7.39 18.74
N ILE A 125 -7.15 -6.73 19.85
CA ILE A 125 -7.54 -5.32 19.83
C ILE A 125 -6.38 -4.44 19.35
N LEU A 126 -5.17 -4.70 19.83
CA LEU A 126 -3.98 -3.97 19.41
C LEU A 126 -3.74 -4.12 17.90
N LEU A 127 -3.89 -5.33 17.36
CA LEU A 127 -3.79 -5.59 15.92
C LEU A 127 -4.82 -4.77 15.13
N LEU A 128 -6.09 -4.77 15.55
CA LEU A 128 -7.13 -3.97 14.91
C LEU A 128 -6.82 -2.48 14.96
N CYS A 129 -6.34 -1.98 16.10
CA CYS A 129 -5.93 -0.59 16.25
C CYS A 129 -4.79 -0.24 15.29
N LEU A 130 -3.76 -1.09 15.18
CA LEU A 130 -2.63 -0.87 14.27
C LEU A 130 -3.09 -0.83 12.81
N ILE A 131 -3.97 -1.75 12.40
CA ILE A 131 -4.52 -1.81 11.04
C ILE A 131 -5.38 -0.59 10.73
N ALA A 132 -6.24 -0.17 11.66
CA ALA A 132 -7.07 1.02 11.51
C ALA A 132 -6.20 2.28 11.37
N ILE A 133 -5.20 2.42 12.23
CA ILE A 133 -4.26 3.54 12.22
C ILE A 133 -3.48 3.55 10.89
N PHE A 134 -2.91 2.42 10.50
CA PHE A 134 -2.11 2.31 9.29
C PHE A 134 -2.94 2.62 8.03
N SER A 135 -4.11 1.99 7.87
CA SER A 135 -4.98 2.21 6.72
C SER A 135 -5.45 3.67 6.63
N PHE A 136 -5.86 4.27 7.75
CA PHE A 136 -6.21 5.69 7.80
C PHE A 136 -5.06 6.58 7.37
N PHE A 137 -3.85 6.35 7.90
CA PHE A 137 -2.69 7.18 7.57
C PHE A 137 -2.30 7.07 6.10
N MET A 138 -2.31 5.87 5.52
CA MET A 138 -2.00 5.70 4.09
C MET A 138 -2.97 6.48 3.20
N SER A 139 -4.28 6.34 3.41
CA SER A 139 -5.27 7.10 2.65
C SER A 139 -5.20 8.60 2.93
N TYR A 140 -4.95 9.00 4.18
CA TYR A 140 -4.83 10.41 4.55
C TYR A 140 -3.61 11.09 3.95
N ILE A 141 -2.45 10.41 3.90
CA ILE A 141 -1.23 10.90 3.27
C ILE A 141 -1.48 11.11 1.77
N SER A 142 -2.08 10.13 1.10
CA SER A 142 -2.48 10.21 -0.31
C SER A 142 -3.40 11.41 -0.56
N LEU A 143 -4.45 11.57 0.24
CA LEU A 143 -5.38 12.71 0.17
C LEU A 143 -4.67 14.05 0.37
N LYS A 144 -3.80 14.16 1.37
CA LYS A 144 -3.06 15.40 1.67
C LYS A 144 -2.11 15.78 0.53
N LYS A 145 -1.38 14.80 -0.02
CA LYS A 145 -0.47 15.01 -1.15
C LYS A 145 -1.23 15.46 -2.39
N SER A 146 -2.35 14.81 -2.69
CA SER A 146 -3.20 15.16 -3.82
C SER A 146 -3.74 16.59 -3.72
N TYR A 147 -4.33 16.95 -2.57
CA TYR A 147 -4.84 18.30 -2.33
C TYR A 147 -3.76 19.38 -2.44
N GLN A 148 -2.56 19.14 -1.90
CA GLN A 148 -1.44 20.06 -2.04
C GLN A 148 -1.02 20.25 -3.50
N LYS A 149 -0.92 19.15 -4.26
CA LYS A 149 -0.54 19.19 -5.67
C LYS A 149 -1.58 19.96 -6.50
N ASN A 150 -2.86 19.68 -6.28
CA ASN A 150 -3.96 20.24 -7.04
C ASN A 150 -4.23 21.71 -6.73
N LYS A 151 -4.08 22.12 -5.46
CA LYS A 151 -4.23 23.53 -5.08
C LYS A 151 -3.19 24.40 -5.79
N ASN A 152 -1.95 23.93 -5.90
CA ASN A 152 -0.85 24.64 -6.56
C ASN A 152 -1.02 24.77 -8.09
N LEU A 153 -1.99 24.08 -8.69
CA LEU A 153 -2.31 24.21 -10.13
C LEU A 153 -3.36 25.28 -10.40
N LEU A 154 -4.07 25.74 -9.36
CA LEU A 154 -5.10 26.79 -9.43
C LEU A 154 -4.59 28.16 -8.95
N ASP A 155 -3.45 28.18 -8.25
CA ASP A 155 -2.68 29.37 -7.87
C ASP A 155 -1.69 29.72 -9.00
#